data_AF-A0A924Z582-F1
#
_entry.id   AF-A0A924Z582-F1
#
_cell.length_a   1.000
_cell.length_b   1.000
_cell.length_c   1.000
_cell.angle_alpha   90.00
_cell.angle_beta   90.00
_cell.angle_gamma   90.00
#
_symmetry.space_group_name_H-M   'P 1'
#
loop_
_entity.id
_entity.type
_entity.pdbx_description
1 polymer ?
#
loop_
_entity_poly.entity_id
_entity_poly.type
_entity_poly.pdbx_seq_one_letter_code
_entity_poly.pdbx_strand_id
1 'polypeptide(L)'
;RIVEKPAPEDAPSRLGVAGRYILTPGVFHEIASQPRGVGGEIQLTDGIASLLRREKVFAYRYEGQRYDCGSKEGWLQANVELALRHREVGVNFRAYLQSLALSAP
;
A
#
# COMPACT_ATOMS: atom_id res chain seq x y z
N ARG A 1 -2.71 -8.94 15.23
CA ARG A 1 -3.18 -7.54 15.42
C ARG A 1 -2.80 -6.72 14.20
N ILE A 2 -3.63 -5.76 13.79
CA ILE A 2 -3.36 -4.78 12.73
C ILE A 2 -3.17 -3.41 13.40
N VAL A 3 -2.20 -2.60 12.94
CA VAL A 3 -1.84 -1.31 13.58
C VAL A 3 -1.53 -0.30 12.47
N GLU A 4 -2.07 0.92 12.59
CA GLU A 4 -1.80 2.01 11.65
C GLU A 4 -0.41 2.59 11.90
N LYS A 5 0.44 2.59 10.85
CA LYS A 5 1.76 3.25 10.84
C LYS A 5 2.58 3.04 12.15
N PRO A 6 2.85 1.79 12.56
CA PRO A 6 3.65 1.54 13.76
C PRO A 6 5.08 2.03 13.59
N ALA A 7 5.75 2.35 14.69
CA ALA A 7 7.21 2.48 14.69
C ALA A 7 7.86 1.15 14.25
N PRO A 8 9.05 1.18 13.62
CA PRO A 8 9.74 -0.04 13.18
C PRO A 8 9.88 -1.11 14.26
N GLU A 9 10.16 -0.70 15.49
CA GLU A 9 10.29 -1.54 16.68
C GLU A 9 8.96 -2.14 17.17
N ASP A 10 7.83 -1.50 16.87
CA ASP A 10 6.49 -1.92 17.28
C ASP A 10 5.77 -2.77 16.22
N ALA A 11 6.38 -2.88 15.03
CA ALA A 11 5.80 -3.57 13.90
C ALA A 11 5.58 -5.07 14.22
N PRO A 12 4.32 -5.55 14.19
CA PRO A 12 4.03 -6.94 14.56
C PRO A 12 4.52 -7.96 13.51
N SER A 13 4.84 -7.51 12.29
CA SER A 13 5.41 -8.32 11.20
C SER A 13 5.94 -7.42 10.08
N ARG A 14 6.49 -8.03 9.03
CA ARG A 14 6.85 -7.36 7.77
C ARG A 14 5.72 -7.31 6.73
N LEU A 15 4.49 -7.66 7.11
CA LEU A 15 3.32 -7.62 6.23
C LEU A 15 2.64 -6.24 6.31
N GLY A 16 2.70 -5.49 5.21
CA GLY A 16 2.02 -4.20 5.06
C GLY A 16 0.66 -4.33 4.38
N VAL A 17 -0.29 -3.47 4.74
CA VAL A 17 -1.63 -3.44 4.17
C VAL A 17 -1.60 -2.74 2.81
N ALA A 18 -2.07 -3.43 1.77
CA ALA A 18 -1.99 -2.93 0.40
C ALA A 18 -3.13 -1.97 -0.02
N GLY A 19 -4.02 -1.57 0.90
CA GLY A 19 -5.16 -0.73 0.57
C GLY A 19 -6.18 -1.44 -0.33
N ARG A 20 -6.38 -2.74 -0.12
CA ARG A 20 -7.41 -3.56 -0.78
C ARG A 20 -8.15 -4.33 0.30
N TYR A 21 -9.47 -4.20 0.32
CA TYR A 21 -10.29 -4.72 1.41
C TYR A 21 -11.58 -5.32 0.85
N ILE A 22 -12.00 -6.43 1.44
CA ILE A 22 -13.37 -6.94 1.36
C ILE A 22 -13.88 -6.95 2.79
N LEU A 23 -14.80 -6.04 3.10
CA LEU A 23 -15.23 -5.77 4.47
C LEU A 23 -16.69 -6.17 4.64
N THR A 24 -16.99 -6.82 5.75
CA THR A 24 -18.37 -7.02 6.19
C THR A 24 -18.95 -5.66 6.64
N PRO A 25 -20.28 -5.47 6.59
CA PRO A 25 -20.91 -4.23 7.03
C PRO A 25 -20.59 -3.87 8.51
N GLY A 26 -20.21 -4.85 9.33
CA GLY A 26 -19.81 -4.63 10.73
C GLY A 26 -18.73 -3.56 10.89
N VAL A 27 -17.84 -3.40 9.90
CA VAL A 27 -16.79 -2.37 9.94
C VAL A 27 -17.34 -0.95 10.08
N PHE A 28 -18.51 -0.64 9.51
CA PHE A 28 -19.09 0.69 9.58
C PHE A 28 -19.52 1.05 11.01
N HIS A 29 -20.06 0.08 11.75
CA HIS A 29 -20.40 0.27 13.15
C HIS A 29 -19.16 0.52 14.00
N GLU A 30 -18.09 -0.25 13.76
CA GLU A 30 -16.82 -0.08 14.45
C GLU A 30 -16.23 1.31 14.18
N ILE A 31 -16.16 1.74 12.92
CA ILE A 31 -15.67 3.09 12.53
C ILE A 31 -16.51 4.21 13.17
N ALA A 32 -17.85 4.09 13.15
CA ALA A 32 -18.73 5.12 13.69
C ALA A 32 -18.55 5.34 15.21
N SER A 33 -18.13 4.30 15.92
CA SER A 33 -17.89 4.33 17.37
C SER A 33 -16.47 4.77 17.76
N GLN A 34 -15.59 5.02 16.79
CA GLN A 34 -14.17 5.21 17.05
C GLN A 34 -13.75 6.65 17.33
N PRO A 35 -12.83 6.86 18.29
CA PRO A 35 -12.14 8.13 18.44
C PRO A 35 -11.18 8.36 17.26
N ARG A 36 -10.74 9.61 17.11
CA ARG A 36 -9.69 9.98 16.16
C ARG A 36 -8.36 9.34 16.58
N GLY A 37 -7.68 8.70 15.63
CA GLY A 37 -6.40 8.02 15.80
C GLY A 37 -5.22 8.86 15.28
N VAL A 38 -4.31 8.19 14.57
CA VAL A 38 -3.10 8.81 14.01
C VAL A 38 -3.45 10.03 13.15
N GLY A 39 -2.74 11.15 13.39
CA GLY A 39 -2.96 12.41 12.67
C GLY A 39 -4.28 13.12 13.00
N GLY A 40 -5.03 12.66 14.00
CA GLY A 40 -6.34 13.22 14.32
C GLY A 40 -7.45 12.78 13.35
N GLU A 41 -7.23 11.74 12.57
CA GLU A 41 -8.19 11.20 11.60
C GLU A 41 -8.92 9.98 12.15
N ILE A 42 -10.10 9.67 11.59
CA ILE A 42 -10.78 8.39 11.84
C ILE A 42 -10.14 7.36 10.91
N GLN A 43 -9.45 6.38 11.48
CA GLN A 43 -8.65 5.42 10.72
C GLN A 43 -9.43 4.13 10.45
N LEU A 44 -9.49 3.72 9.17
CA LEU A 44 -10.07 2.43 8.79
C LEU A 44 -9.33 1.26 9.47
N THR A 45 -8.01 1.38 9.64
CA THR A 45 -7.18 0.36 10.29
C THR A 45 -7.61 0.10 11.72
N ASP A 46 -7.95 1.15 12.47
CA ASP A 46 -8.49 1.03 13.82
C ASP A 46 -9.89 0.38 13.76
N GLY A 47 -10.70 0.73 12.75
CA GLY A 47 -11.97 0.08 12.39
C GLY A 47 -11.86 -1.44 12.34
N ILE A 48 -10.92 -1.91 11.53
CA ILE A 48 -10.63 -3.32 11.31
C ILE A 48 -10.03 -3.96 12.58
N ALA A 49 -9.17 -3.25 13.31
CA ALA A 49 -8.62 -3.71 14.58
C ALA A 49 -9.71 -3.96 15.63
N SER A 50 -10.77 -3.15 15.60
CA SER A 50 -11.94 -3.30 16.46
C SER A 50 -12.83 -4.47 16.02
N LEU A 51 -13.08 -4.58 14.72
CA LEU A 51 -13.85 -5.68 14.12
C LEU A 51 -13.24 -7.05 14.42
N LEU A 52 -11.90 -7.16 14.44
CA LEU A 52 -11.15 -8.36 14.80
C LEU A 52 -11.53 -8.96 16.18
N ARG A 53 -12.10 -8.15 17.09
CA ARG A 53 -12.56 -8.63 18.40
C ARG A 53 -13.92 -9.31 18.35
N ARG A 54 -14.68 -9.13 17.26
CA ARG A 54 -16.07 -9.60 17.11
C ARG A 54 -16.20 -10.62 15.98
N GLU A 55 -15.41 -10.48 14.92
CA GLU A 55 -15.47 -11.29 13.71
C GLU A 55 -14.08 -11.79 13.31
N LYS A 56 -14.04 -12.89 12.54
CA LYS A 56 -12.79 -13.35 11.93
C LYS A 56 -12.42 -12.45 10.76
N VAL A 57 -11.22 -11.89 10.79
CA VAL A 57 -10.64 -11.14 9.67
C VAL A 57 -9.39 -11.86 9.19
N PHE A 58 -9.28 -12.06 7.88
CA PHE A 58 -8.19 -12.78 7.25
C PHE A 58 -7.28 -11.82 6.48
N ALA A 59 -5.97 -12.06 6.56
CA ALA A 59 -5.00 -11.39 5.71
C ALA A 59 -4.78 -12.24 4.44
N TYR A 60 -4.97 -11.65 3.27
CA TYR A 60 -4.62 -12.26 2.00
C TYR A 60 -3.27 -11.74 1.51
N ARG A 61 -2.30 -12.64 1.33
CA ARG A 61 -0.99 -12.29 0.79
C ARG A 61 -1.08 -12.23 -0.73
N TYR A 62 -1.07 -11.02 -1.27
CA TYR A 62 -1.02 -10.81 -2.71
C TYR A 62 0.34 -11.23 -3.28
N GLU A 63 0.31 -12.06 -4.32
CA GLU A 63 1.47 -12.43 -5.12
C GLU A 63 1.53 -11.54 -6.35
N GLY A 64 2.39 -10.53 -6.30
CA GLY A 64 2.63 -9.62 -7.41
C GLY A 64 3.42 -8.39 -7.00
N GLN A 65 3.75 -7.56 -7.99
CA GLN A 65 4.45 -6.30 -7.74
C GLN A 65 3.44 -5.23 -7.34
N ARG A 66 3.66 -4.59 -6.20
CA ARG A 66 2.96 -3.38 -5.77
C ARG A 66 3.87 -2.19 -6.03
N TYR A 67 3.29 -1.11 -6.55
CA TYR A 67 3.93 0.20 -6.60
C TYR A 67 3.19 1.16 -5.69
N ASP A 68 3.93 1.89 -4.85
CA ASP A 68 3.37 2.95 -4.04
C ASP A 68 3.44 4.29 -4.78
N CYS A 69 2.42 4.57 -5.58
CA CYS A 69 2.30 5.82 -6.31
C CYS A 69 1.92 7.02 -5.43
N GLY A 70 1.78 6.85 -4.10
CA GLY A 70 1.66 7.96 -3.16
C GLY A 70 3.00 8.66 -2.89
N SER A 71 4.12 8.00 -3.19
CA SER A 71 5.48 8.57 -3.13
C SER A 71 5.96 8.99 -4.51
N LYS A 72 6.81 10.02 -4.59
CA LYS A 72 7.38 10.49 -5.87
C LYS A 72 8.28 9.42 -6.49
N GLU A 73 9.09 8.78 -5.67
CA GLU A 73 10.02 7.72 -6.06
C GLU A 73 9.25 6.51 -6.57
N GLY A 74 8.24 6.04 -5.83
CA GLY A 74 7.41 4.91 -6.23
C GLY A 74 6.59 5.19 -7.49
N TRP A 75 6.09 6.43 -7.66
CA TRP A 75 5.43 6.85 -8.90
C TRP A 75 6.38 6.81 -10.11
N LEU A 76 7.62 7.31 -9.98
CA LEU A 76 8.62 7.24 -11.05
C LEU A 76 8.97 5.79 -11.42
N GLN A 77 9.20 4.94 -10.41
CA GLN A 77 9.48 3.52 -10.62
C GLN A 77 8.33 2.80 -11.34
N ALA A 78 7.09 3.05 -10.93
CA ALA A 78 5.90 2.48 -11.56
C ALA A 78 5.82 2.84 -13.05
N ASN A 79 6.05 4.11 -13.38
CA ASN A 79 6.00 4.58 -14.77
C ASN A 79 7.09 3.92 -15.62
N VAL A 80 8.32 3.84 -15.11
CA VAL A 80 9.42 3.17 -15.82
C VAL A 80 9.10 1.71 -16.10
N GLU A 81 8.68 0.96 -15.07
CA GLU A 81 8.40 -0.46 -15.23
C GLU A 81 7.20 -0.75 -16.14
N LEU A 82 6.13 0.05 -16.04
CA LEU A 82 4.96 -0.11 -16.89
C LEU A 82 5.24 0.29 -18.34
N ALA A 83 5.99 1.37 -18.57
CA ALA A 83 6.40 1.79 -19.92
C ALA A 83 7.24 0.72 -20.62
N LEU A 84 8.17 0.08 -19.89
CA LEU A 84 8.98 -1.02 -20.42
C LEU A 84 8.19 -2.28 -20.80
N ARG A 85 6.97 -2.45 -20.25
CA ARG A 85 6.04 -3.55 -20.58
C ARG A 85 5.02 -3.15 -21.66
N HIS A 86 4.94 -1.88 -22.03
CA HIS A 86 3.95 -1.38 -22.98
C HIS A 86 4.27 -1.83 -24.41
N ARG A 87 3.26 -2.34 -25.14
CA ARG A 87 3.45 -2.90 -26.48
C ARG A 87 3.94 -1.88 -27.51
N GLU A 88 3.46 -0.65 -27.42
CA GLU A 88 3.77 0.39 -28.42
C GLU A 88 5.04 1.17 -28.10
N VAL A 89 5.32 1.46 -26.82
CA VAL A 89 6.41 2.37 -26.43
C VAL A 89 7.59 1.66 -25.79
N GLY A 90 7.43 0.42 -25.34
CA GLY A 90 8.44 -0.26 -24.52
C GLY A 90 9.77 -0.48 -25.23
N VAL A 91 9.75 -0.73 -26.55
CA VAL A 91 10.98 -0.92 -27.35
C VAL A 91 11.79 0.38 -27.39
N ASN A 92 11.17 1.48 -27.84
CA ASN A 92 11.84 2.77 -27.98
C ASN A 92 12.23 3.34 -26.61
N PHE A 93 11.39 3.17 -25.59
CA PHE A 93 11.67 3.65 -24.24
C PHE A 93 12.84 2.89 -23.60
N ARG A 94 12.95 1.57 -23.81
CA ARG A 94 14.11 0.79 -23.37
C ARG A 94 15.42 1.29 -23.98
N ALA A 95 15.42 1.54 -25.30
CA ALA A 95 16.59 2.07 -26.00
C ALA A 95 17.00 3.43 -25.44
N TYR A 96 16.03 4.32 -25.18
CA TYR A 96 16.28 5.60 -24.53
C TYR A 96 16.92 5.43 -23.15
N LEU A 97 16.38 4.58 -22.27
CA LEU A 97 16.94 4.36 -20.93
C LEU A 97 18.38 3.82 -20.99
N GLN A 98 18.69 2.94 -21.94
CA GLN A 98 20.05 2.40 -22.15
C GLN A 98 21.06 3.46 -22.64
N SER A 99 20.59 4.54 -23.27
CA SER A 99 21.44 5.65 -23.69
C SER A 99 21.79 6.63 -22.57
N LEU A 100 21.14 6.54 -21.41
CA LEU A 100 21.38 7.45 -20.29
C LEU A 100 22.72 7.15 -19.63
N ALA A 101 23.60 8.15 -19.59
CA ALA A 101 24.77 8.13 -18.72
C ALA A 101 24.34 8.50 -17.31
N LEU A 102 24.08 7.49 -16.47
CA LEU A 102 23.76 7.70 -15.06
C LEU A 102 25.06 7.99 -14.29
N SER A 103 25.54 9.21 -14.36
CA SER A 103 26.56 9.70 -13.44
C SER A 103 25.95 9.83 -12.05
N ALA A 104 26.68 9.40 -11.01
CA ALA A 104 26.32 9.75 -9.64
C ALA A 104 26.33 11.29 -9.50
N PRO A 105 25.41 11.87 -8.72
CA PRO A 105 25.45 13.28 -8.39
C PRO A 105 26.74 13.66 -7.64
#